data_AF-A0A119CZ94-F1
#
_entry.id   AF-A0A119CZ94-F1
#
_cell.length_a   1.000
_cell.length_b   1.000
_cell.length_c   1.000
_cell.angle_alpha   90.00
_cell.angle_beta   90.00
_cell.angle_gamma   90.00
#
_symmetry.space_group_name_H-M   'P 1'
#
loop_
_entity.id
_entity.type
_entity.pdbx_description
1 polymer ?
#
loop_
_entity_poly.entity_id
_entity_poly.type
_entity_poly.pdbx_seq_one_letter_code
_entity_poly.pdbx_strand_id
1 'polypeptide(L)'
;MQVYSSWRALLVAVVALALHGCASSPDEMVECGTVSSYLAPDNSANLYRVVVTHLDGVAVISRPNYLLSPGEHAFTVAELINSPELKVSLSARKVKVFTVNVELDQRYHIAAQFNTDKIYIGQNQGYWQPIIWQTESHQCEMKR
;
A
#
# COMPACT_ATOMS: atom_id res chain seq x y z
N MET A 1 -42.16 47.89 -43.22
CA MET A 1 -40.75 47.78 -42.76
C MET A 1 -40.74 47.50 -41.27
N GLN A 2 -40.32 46.30 -40.84
CA GLN A 2 -39.64 45.99 -39.56
C GLN A 2 -39.66 44.46 -39.34
N VAL A 3 -38.77 43.77 -40.05
CA VAL A 3 -38.48 42.34 -39.87
C VAL A 3 -37.03 42.24 -39.38
N TYR A 4 -36.74 42.72 -38.17
CA TYR A 4 -35.36 42.70 -37.63
C TYR A 4 -35.25 42.34 -36.14
N SER A 5 -36.35 41.95 -35.47
CA SER A 5 -36.32 41.65 -34.03
C SER A 5 -36.15 40.16 -33.70
N SER A 6 -36.64 39.26 -34.56
CA SER A 6 -36.72 37.81 -34.24
C SER A 6 -35.41 37.03 -34.43
N TRP A 7 -34.49 37.52 -35.28
CA TRP A 7 -33.23 36.82 -35.59
C TRP A 7 -32.22 36.94 -34.44
N ARG A 8 -32.16 38.11 -33.79
CA ARG A 8 -31.22 38.35 -32.67
C ARG A 8 -31.53 37.48 -31.45
N ALA A 9 -32.82 37.25 -31.15
CA ALA A 9 -33.23 36.36 -30.07
C ALA A 9 -32.87 34.90 -30.34
N LEU A 10 -32.98 34.46 -31.61
CA LEU A 10 -32.63 33.10 -32.02
C LEU A 10 -31.12 32.82 -31.95
N LEU A 11 -30.28 33.80 -32.30
CA LEU A 11 -28.82 33.66 -32.23
C LEU A 11 -28.31 33.54 -30.78
N VAL A 12 -28.93 34.26 -29.83
CA VAL A 12 -28.54 34.19 -28.41
C VAL A 12 -28.93 32.84 -27.80
N ALA A 13 -30.08 32.27 -28.18
CA ALA A 13 -30.51 30.95 -27.71
C ALA A 13 -29.59 29.81 -28.20
N VAL A 14 -29.08 29.90 -29.43
CA VAL A 14 -28.17 28.89 -30.00
C VAL A 14 -26.78 28.92 -29.35
N VAL A 15 -26.27 30.10 -28.97
CA VAL A 15 -24.96 30.23 -28.29
C VAL A 15 -25.02 29.72 -26.85
N ALA A 16 -26.15 29.90 -26.14
CA ALA A 16 -26.32 29.40 -24.77
C ALA A 16 -26.38 27.85 -24.69
N LEU A 17 -26.82 27.19 -25.76
CA LEU A 17 -26.84 25.72 -25.85
C LEU A 17 -25.46 25.10 -26.13
N ALA A 18 -24.51 25.88 -26.68
CA ALA A 18 -23.16 25.41 -26.97
C ALA A 18 -22.21 25.40 -25.75
N LEU A 19 -22.65 25.90 -24.59
CA LEU A 19 -21.85 25.96 -23.36
C LEU A 19 -22.04 24.76 -22.41
N HIS A 20 -22.90 23.79 -22.77
CA HIS A 20 -23.11 22.60 -21.95
C HIS A 20 -22.30 21.43 -22.52
N GLY A 21 -21.06 21.24 -22.03
CA GLY A 21 -20.37 19.99 -22.32
C GLY A 21 -18.86 19.92 -22.15
N CYS A 22 -18.25 20.59 -21.16
CA CYS A 22 -17.02 20.04 -20.60
C CYS A 22 -17.43 18.86 -19.72
N ALA A 23 -17.61 17.68 -20.31
CA ALA A 23 -17.63 16.44 -19.55
C ALA A 23 -16.21 16.23 -19.02
N SER A 24 -15.93 16.79 -17.83
CA SER A 24 -14.84 16.25 -17.02
C SER A 24 -15.20 14.79 -16.80
N SER A 25 -14.45 13.88 -17.42
CA SER A 25 -14.52 12.46 -17.05
C SER A 25 -14.47 12.39 -15.52
N PRO A 26 -15.35 11.63 -14.85
CA PRO A 26 -15.10 11.33 -13.45
C PRO A 26 -13.72 10.68 -13.42
N ASP A 27 -12.76 11.39 -12.85
CA ASP A 27 -11.49 10.80 -12.46
C ASP A 27 -11.91 9.82 -11.36
N GLU A 28 -12.22 8.59 -11.74
CA GLU A 28 -12.50 7.52 -10.79
C GLU A 28 -11.19 7.29 -10.04
N MET A 29 -11.02 8.07 -8.97
CA MET A 29 -9.95 7.88 -8.01
C MET A 29 -10.05 6.42 -7.57
N VAL A 30 -9.06 5.62 -7.96
CA VAL A 30 -9.02 4.22 -7.57
C VAL A 30 -8.76 4.20 -6.07
N GLU A 31 -9.79 3.80 -5.32
CA GLU A 31 -9.72 3.52 -3.90
C GLU A 31 -8.49 2.63 -3.61
N CYS A 32 -7.63 3.09 -2.71
CA CYS A 32 -6.42 2.34 -2.35
C CYS A 32 -6.05 2.48 -0.88
N GLY A 33 -5.25 1.52 -0.42
CA GLY A 33 -4.51 1.59 0.82
C GLY A 33 -3.02 1.38 0.56
N THR A 34 -2.21 1.60 1.58
CA THR A 34 -0.75 1.50 1.49
C THR A 34 -0.21 0.50 2.51
N VAL A 35 0.64 -0.42 2.07
CA VAL A 35 1.50 -1.19 2.97
C VAL A 35 2.92 -0.63 2.89
N SER A 36 3.50 -0.26 4.02
CA SER A 36 4.84 0.29 4.11
C SER A 36 5.78 -0.68 4.83
N SER A 37 6.89 -1.02 4.18
CA SER A 37 7.97 -1.82 4.76
C SER A 37 9.24 -1.00 5.02
N TYR A 38 9.12 0.33 4.97
CA TYR A 38 10.26 1.25 5.02
C TYR A 38 10.53 1.80 6.41
N LEU A 39 9.48 2.18 7.14
CA LEU A 39 9.66 2.83 8.43
C LEU A 39 10.19 1.80 9.43
N ALA A 40 11.47 1.94 9.79
CA ALA A 40 12.09 1.10 10.79
C ALA A 40 11.52 1.51 12.16
N PRO A 41 10.76 0.64 12.85
CA PRO A 41 10.37 0.91 14.22
C PRO A 41 11.59 1.03 15.13
N ASP A 42 11.42 1.61 16.31
CA ASP A 42 12.48 1.65 17.30
C ASP A 42 12.95 0.22 17.62
N ASN A 43 14.24 -0.06 17.36
CA ASN A 43 14.85 -1.37 17.60
C ASN A 43 14.79 -1.77 19.09
N SER A 44 14.58 -0.81 20.01
CA SER A 44 14.36 -1.11 21.44
C SER A 44 13.16 -2.04 21.68
N ALA A 45 12.21 -2.09 20.73
CA ALA A 45 11.03 -2.95 20.78
C ALA A 45 11.22 -4.34 20.12
N ASN A 46 12.45 -4.73 19.78
CA ASN A 46 12.75 -5.96 19.02
C ASN A 46 12.03 -6.04 17.67
N LEU A 47 11.82 -4.88 17.04
CA LEU A 47 11.19 -4.77 15.72
C LEU A 47 12.24 -4.37 14.69
N TYR A 48 12.25 -5.07 13.56
CA TYR A 48 13.24 -4.92 12.50
C TYR A 48 12.58 -4.77 11.14
N ARG A 49 13.33 -4.26 10.18
CA ARG A 49 12.85 -4.12 8.80
C ARG A 49 12.57 -5.47 8.15
N VAL A 50 11.59 -5.50 7.25
CA VAL A 50 11.35 -6.61 6.32
C VAL A 50 11.60 -6.20 4.87
N VAL A 51 11.92 -7.18 4.04
CA VAL A 51 11.97 -7.07 2.58
C VAL A 51 10.85 -7.91 2.00
N VAL A 52 10.01 -7.30 1.16
CA VAL A 52 9.00 -8.05 0.40
C VAL A 52 9.66 -8.65 -0.83
N THR A 53 9.45 -9.94 -1.01
CA THR A 53 9.96 -10.70 -2.16
C THR A 53 8.85 -11.08 -3.12
N HIS A 54 7.65 -11.34 -2.60
CA HIS A 54 6.47 -11.64 -3.39
C HIS A 54 5.25 -10.92 -2.81
N LEU A 55 4.33 -10.54 -3.68
CA LEU A 55 3.01 -10.00 -3.38
C LEU A 55 1.99 -10.83 -4.15
N ASP A 56 1.01 -11.39 -3.45
CA ASP A 56 -0.04 -12.25 -4.01
C ASP A 56 0.53 -13.42 -4.83
N GLY A 57 1.64 -14.00 -4.35
CA GLY A 57 2.36 -15.10 -5.00
C GLY A 57 3.25 -14.68 -6.18
N VAL A 58 3.22 -13.41 -6.59
CA VAL A 58 4.03 -12.88 -7.70
C VAL A 58 5.32 -12.27 -7.17
N ALA A 59 6.47 -12.63 -7.75
CA ALA A 59 7.74 -12.03 -7.39
C ALA A 59 7.77 -10.53 -7.72
N VAL A 60 8.24 -9.71 -6.78
CA VAL A 60 8.28 -8.26 -6.92
C VAL A 60 9.67 -7.70 -6.61
N ILE A 61 10.00 -6.57 -7.24
CA ILE A 61 11.12 -5.74 -6.78
C ILE A 61 10.68 -5.08 -5.48
N SER A 62 11.47 -5.23 -4.41
CA SER A 62 11.17 -4.63 -3.12
C SER A 62 11.06 -3.10 -3.24
N ARG A 63 9.91 -2.57 -2.82
CA ARG A 63 9.60 -1.14 -2.74
C ARG A 63 9.40 -0.73 -1.28
N PRO A 64 9.58 0.56 -0.95
CA PRO A 64 9.29 1.06 0.40
C PRO A 64 7.79 1.05 0.73
N ASN A 65 6.94 1.27 -0.28
CA ASN A 65 5.49 1.32 -0.15
C ASN A 65 4.85 0.54 -1.29
N TYR A 66 3.74 -0.13 -0.98
CA TYR A 66 2.89 -0.88 -1.91
C TYR A 66 1.50 -0.25 -1.86
N LEU A 67 1.10 0.38 -2.97
CA LEU A 67 -0.26 0.88 -3.14
C LEU A 67 -1.10 -0.28 -3.66
N LEU A 68 -2.18 -0.59 -2.95
CA LEU A 68 -3.00 -1.77 -3.19
C LEU A 68 -4.48 -1.38 -3.18
N SER A 69 -5.28 -2.11 -3.93
CA SER A 69 -6.75 -2.07 -3.79
C SER A 69 -7.14 -2.52 -2.37
N PRO A 70 -8.29 -2.07 -1.84
CA PRO A 70 -8.83 -2.64 -0.61
C PRO A 70 -9.06 -4.15 -0.73
N GLY A 71 -8.74 -4.89 0.33
CA GLY A 71 -8.88 -6.34 0.40
C GLY A 71 -7.67 -7.06 0.98
N GLU A 72 -7.73 -8.40 0.96
CA GLU A 72 -6.65 -9.24 1.48
C GLU A 72 -5.50 -9.39 0.47
N HIS A 73 -4.30 -9.09 0.93
CA HIS A 73 -3.06 -9.21 0.16
C HIS A 73 -2.04 -10.06 0.91
N ALA A 74 -1.45 -11.04 0.23
CA ALA A 74 -0.46 -11.95 0.78
C ALA A 74 0.96 -11.48 0.47
N PHE A 75 1.72 -11.14 1.50
CA PHE A 75 3.11 -10.71 1.40
C PHE A 75 4.05 -11.85 1.78
N THR A 76 4.97 -12.19 0.90
CA THR A 76 6.11 -13.06 1.25
C THR A 76 7.30 -12.18 1.62
N VAL A 77 7.70 -12.23 2.89
CA VAL A 77 8.70 -11.34 3.47
C VAL A 77 9.91 -12.08 4.01
N ALA A 78 11.09 -11.48 3.83
CA ALA A 78 12.32 -11.83 4.52
C ALA A 78 12.58 -10.82 5.64
N GLU A 79 13.02 -11.28 6.80
CA GLU A 79 13.47 -10.43 7.89
C GLU A 79 14.87 -9.85 7.62
N LEU A 80 15.16 -8.66 8.16
CA LEU A 80 16.48 -8.04 8.19
C LEU A 80 16.97 -7.82 9.63
N ILE A 81 16.80 -8.81 10.51
CA ILE A 81 17.25 -8.74 11.90
C ILE A 81 18.78 -8.82 11.94
N ASN A 82 19.37 -7.76 12.50
CA ASN A 82 20.80 -7.60 12.72
C ASN A 82 21.18 -7.65 14.21
N SER A 83 20.32 -8.23 15.07
CA SER A 83 20.58 -8.39 16.50
C SER A 83 21.77 -9.35 16.77
N PRO A 84 22.69 -9.01 17.69
CA PRO A 84 23.74 -9.94 18.10
C PRO A 84 23.20 -11.18 18.85
N GLU A 85 21.98 -11.09 19.39
CA GLU A 85 21.30 -12.21 20.05
C GLU A 85 20.75 -13.22 19.05
N LEU A 86 20.62 -12.84 17.77
CA LEU A 86 20.14 -13.76 16.74
C LEU A 86 21.22 -14.79 16.39
N LYS A 87 21.05 -16.01 16.93
CA LYS A 87 21.96 -17.14 16.68
C LYS A 87 21.56 -18.01 15.49
N VAL A 88 20.92 -17.41 14.48
CA VAL A 88 20.46 -18.10 13.25
C VAL A 88 21.34 -17.70 12.07
N SER A 89 21.97 -18.68 11.44
CA SER A 89 22.80 -18.47 10.25
C SER A 89 21.96 -17.95 9.07
N LEU A 90 22.57 -17.15 8.19
CA LEU A 90 21.88 -16.58 7.01
C LEU A 90 21.23 -17.65 6.11
N SER A 91 21.88 -18.81 5.93
CA SER A 91 21.35 -19.91 5.11
C SER A 91 20.13 -20.62 5.72
N ALA A 92 19.97 -20.55 7.04
CA ALA A 92 18.85 -21.12 7.77
C ALA A 92 17.63 -20.20 7.81
N ARG A 93 17.79 -18.91 7.53
CA ARG A 93 16.70 -17.93 7.56
C ARG A 93 15.75 -18.17 6.38
N LYS A 94 14.46 -18.21 6.68
CA LYS A 94 13.41 -18.47 5.69
C LYS A 94 12.45 -17.30 5.63
N VAL A 95 11.89 -17.07 4.44
CA VAL A 95 10.80 -16.14 4.24
C VAL A 95 9.53 -16.63 4.95
N LYS A 96 8.63 -15.71 5.26
CA LYS A 96 7.30 -16.02 5.79
C LYS A 96 6.23 -15.35 4.93
N VAL A 97 5.09 -16.00 4.82
CA VAL A 97 3.88 -15.42 4.22
C VAL A 97 3.06 -14.78 5.33
N PHE A 98 2.56 -13.58 5.08
CA PHE A 98 1.72 -12.84 5.99
C PHE A 98 0.65 -12.08 5.20
N THR A 99 -0.58 -12.07 5.70
CA THR A 99 -1.71 -11.43 5.03
C THR A 99 -2.02 -10.09 5.69
N VAL A 100 -2.24 -9.06 4.86
CA VAL A 100 -2.77 -7.76 5.27
C VAL A 100 -4.15 -7.61 4.66
N ASN A 101 -5.15 -7.32 5.48
CA ASN A 101 -6.41 -6.79 4.99
C ASN A 101 -6.27 -5.27 4.84
N VAL A 102 -6.13 -4.80 3.61
CA VAL A 102 -5.92 -3.40 3.28
C VAL A 102 -7.26 -2.69 3.22
N GLU A 103 -7.42 -1.64 4.01
CA GLU A 103 -8.58 -0.75 3.93
C GLU A 103 -8.27 0.52 3.12
N LEU A 104 -9.32 1.17 2.65
CA LEU A 104 -9.24 2.47 1.97
C LEU A 104 -8.62 3.53 2.89
N ASP A 105 -7.71 4.33 2.32
CA ASP A 105 -7.06 5.46 2.99
C ASP A 105 -6.37 5.07 4.32
N GLN A 106 -5.90 3.84 4.40
CA GLN A 106 -5.09 3.34 5.51
C GLN A 106 -3.67 3.05 5.06
N ARG A 107 -2.72 3.28 5.97
CA ARG A 107 -1.35 2.82 5.84
C ARG A 107 -1.00 1.85 6.96
N TYR A 108 -0.51 0.67 6.56
CA TYR A 108 -0.04 -0.37 7.46
C TYR A 108 1.48 -0.45 7.41
N HIS A 109 2.13 -0.22 8.55
CA HIS A 109 3.58 -0.36 8.69
C HIS A 109 3.92 -1.76 9.17
N ILE A 110 4.72 -2.48 8.37
CA ILE A 110 5.06 -3.88 8.59
C ILE A 110 6.50 -4.04 9.05
N ALA A 111 6.72 -4.98 9.97
CA ALA A 111 8.04 -5.25 10.54
C ALA A 111 8.23 -6.74 10.85
N ALA A 112 9.48 -7.14 11.07
CA ALA A 112 9.85 -8.42 11.64
C ALA A 112 9.98 -8.22 13.15
N GLN A 113 9.11 -8.87 13.92
CA GLN A 113 9.25 -8.97 15.36
C GLN A 113 10.22 -10.10 15.69
N PHE A 114 11.30 -9.79 16.41
CA PHE A 114 12.27 -10.75 16.90
C PHE A 114 11.84 -11.28 18.27
N ASN A 115 11.62 -12.59 18.36
CA ASN A 115 11.18 -13.27 19.58
C ASN A 115 12.41 -13.76 20.34
N THR A 116 12.95 -12.95 21.25
CA THR A 116 14.18 -13.23 22.00
C THR A 116 14.02 -14.40 22.98
N ASP A 117 12.78 -14.71 23.37
CA ASP A 117 12.41 -15.85 24.21
C ASP A 117 12.45 -17.20 23.47
N LYS A 118 12.51 -17.17 22.12
CA LYS A 118 12.46 -18.37 21.30
C LYS A 118 13.82 -18.73 20.74
N ILE A 119 14.32 -19.88 21.19
CA ILE A 119 15.58 -20.45 20.69
C ILE A 119 15.33 -21.16 19.34
N TYR A 120 16.14 -20.82 18.34
CA TYR A 120 16.20 -21.57 17.09
C TYR A 120 16.85 -22.94 17.34
N ILE A 121 16.08 -24.01 17.15
CA ILE A 121 16.58 -25.40 17.25
C ILE A 121 16.32 -26.07 15.91
N GLY A 122 17.31 -26.01 15.01
CA GLY A 122 17.36 -26.77 13.75
C GLY A 122 16.33 -26.41 12.67
N GLN A 123 15.04 -26.48 12.99
CA GLN A 123 13.90 -26.17 12.12
C GLN A 123 12.92 -25.16 12.73
N ASN A 124 13.11 -24.75 13.99
CA ASN A 124 12.20 -23.83 14.65
C ASN A 124 12.33 -22.40 14.09
N GLN A 125 11.45 -22.04 13.14
CA GLN A 125 11.39 -20.68 12.58
C GLN A 125 10.66 -19.68 13.48
N GLY A 126 10.31 -20.07 14.71
CA GLY A 126 9.57 -19.24 15.67
C GLY A 126 10.38 -18.06 16.23
N TYR A 127 11.67 -17.96 15.97
CA TYR A 127 12.53 -16.86 16.43
C TYR A 127 12.09 -15.48 15.93
N TRP A 128 11.23 -15.39 14.91
CA TRP A 128 10.65 -14.13 14.46
C TRP A 128 9.25 -14.31 13.89
N GLN A 129 8.51 -13.22 13.69
CA GLN A 129 7.26 -13.21 12.93
C GLN A 129 7.02 -11.85 12.25
N PRO A 130 6.37 -11.81 11.07
CA PRO A 130 5.90 -10.56 10.49
C PRO A 130 4.71 -10.02 11.28
N ILE A 131 4.70 -8.71 11.53
CA ILE A 131 3.58 -8.02 12.20
C ILE A 131 3.28 -6.70 11.51
N ILE A 132 2.05 -6.22 11.70
CA ILE A 132 1.71 -4.81 11.54
C ILE A 132 1.98 -4.14 12.89
N TRP A 133 2.93 -3.21 12.94
CA TRP A 133 3.32 -2.57 14.20
C TRP A 133 2.72 -1.16 14.37
N GLN A 134 2.28 -0.55 13.27
CA GLN A 134 1.55 0.72 13.27
C GLN A 134 0.54 0.76 12.12
N THR A 135 -0.62 1.35 12.38
CA THR A 135 -1.62 1.68 11.37
C THR A 135 -1.95 3.17 11.50
N GLU A 136 -2.05 3.88 10.38
CA GLU A 136 -2.39 5.30 10.36
C GLU A 136 -3.29 5.64 9.17
N SER A 137 -4.19 6.60 9.36
CA SER A 137 -4.95 7.18 8.24
C SER A 137 -3.99 7.84 7.26
N HIS A 138 -4.10 7.49 6.00
CA HIS A 138 -3.26 8.02 4.93
C HIS A 138 -4.04 8.05 3.62
N GLN A 139 -4.37 9.25 3.16
CA GLN A 139 -5.04 9.44 1.87
C GLN A 139 -4.18 8.85 0.75
N CYS A 140 -4.76 7.91 0.01
CA CYS A 140 -4.08 7.17 -1.04
C CYS A 140 -4.63 7.58 -2.41
N GLU A 141 -3.72 7.86 -3.35
CA GLU A 141 -4.08 8.19 -4.73
C GLU A 141 -3.31 7.28 -5.69
N MET A 142 -3.99 6.26 -6.22
CA MET A 142 -3.43 5.42 -7.27
C MET A 142 -3.77 6.03 -8.64
N LYS A 143 -2.74 6.47 -9.37
CA LYS A 143 -2.90 6.89 -10.77
C LYS A 143 -3.00 5.66 -11.67
N ARG A 144 -4.03 5.64 -12.52
CA ARG A 144 -4.27 4.58 -13.51
C ARG A 144 -3.21 4.55 -14.60
#